data_AF-A0A8S9ZBL4-F1
#
_entry.id   AF-A0A8S9ZBL4-F1
#
_cell.length_a   1.000
_cell.length_b   1.000
_cell.length_c   1.000
_cell.angle_alpha   90.00
_cell.angle_beta   90.00
_cell.angle_gamma   90.00
#
_symmetry.space_group_name_H-M   'P 1'
#
loop_
_entity.id
_entity.type
_entity.pdbx_description
1 polymer ?
#
loop_
_entity_poly.entity_id
_entity_poly.type
_entity_poly.pdbx_seq_one_letter_code
_entity_poly.pdbx_strand_id
1 'polypeptide(L)' 'MTTALIFYSALFMRFAIKVQPRNMLLFACHFTNEAAQLTQMGRFIDFWFVKSEEDRERVRKSFQVE' A
#
# COMPACT_ATOMS: atom_id res chain seq x y z
N MET A 1 9.49 4.01 -5.11
CA MET A 1 9.33 2.55 -4.99
C MET A 1 7.87 2.11 -5.03
N THR A 2 6.97 2.74 -4.28
CA THR A 2 5.56 2.34 -4.13
C THR A 2 4.79 2.24 -5.44
N THR A 3 4.82 3.28 -6.27
CA THR A 3 4.12 3.30 -7.56
C THR A 3 4.62 2.24 -8.54
N ALA A 4 5.94 2.07 -8.64
CA ALA A 4 6.54 1.05 -9.51
C ALA A 4 6.19 -0.38 -9.04
N LEU A 5 6.16 -0.62 -7.73
CA LEU A 5 5.81 -1.91 -7.14
C LEU A 5 4.32 -2.26 -7.31
N ILE A 6 3.43 -1.27 -7.27
CA ILE A 6 2.00 -1.43 -7.57
C ILE A 6 1.83 -1.92 -9.01
N PHE A 7 2.45 -1.26 -10.00
CA PHE A 7 2.37 -1.69 -11.39
C PHE A 7 2.99 -3.07 -11.62
N TYR A 8 4.11 -3.36 -10.98
CA TYR A 8 4.75 -4.67 -11.04
C TYR A 8 3.83 -5.75 -10.46
N SER A 9 3.27 -5.54 -9.26
CA SER A 9 2.34 -6.46 -8.58
C SER A 9 1.07 -6.74 -9.39
N ALA A 10 0.48 -5.72 -10.01
CA ALA A 10 -0.67 -5.86 -10.90
C ALA A 10 -0.38 -6.77 -12.11
N LEU A 11 0.83 -6.69 -12.67
CA LEU A 11 1.24 -7.59 -13.76
C LEU A 11 1.37 -9.05 -13.29
N PHE A 12 1.92 -9.29 -12.10
CA PHE A 12 1.99 -10.65 -11.53
C PHE A 12 0.62 -11.22 -11.17
N MET A 13 -0.29 -10.40 -10.67
CA MET A 13 -1.67 -10.82 -10.42
C MET A 13 -2.37 -11.26 -11.71
N ARG A 14 -2.21 -10.49 -12.79
CA ARG A 14 -2.74 -10.87 -14.12
C ARG A 14 -2.12 -12.17 -14.62
N PHE A 15 -0.81 -12.34 -14.44
CA PHE A 15 -0.11 -13.56 -14.81
C PHE A 15 -0.62 -14.78 -14.02
N ALA A 16 -0.80 -14.65 -12.70
CA ALA A 16 -1.26 -15.72 -11.81
C ALA A 16 -2.64 -16.29 -12.19
N ILE A 17 -3.52 -15.45 -12.77
CA ILE A 17 -4.84 -15.85 -13.28
C ILE A 17 -4.76 -16.44 -14.71
N LYS A 18 -3.84 -15.94 -15.54
CA LYS A 18 -3.72 -16.35 -16.95
C LYS A 18 -2.90 -17.63 -17.16
N VAL A 19 -1.93 -17.93 -16.28
CA VAL A 19 -1.12 -19.15 -16.35
C VAL A 19 -1.97 -20.39 -16.03
N GLN A 20 -1.70 -21.51 -16.69
CA GLN A 20 -2.42 -22.77 -16.47
C GLN A 20 -1.45 -23.88 -16.07
N PRO A 21 -1.64 -24.54 -14.92
CA PRO A 21 -2.72 -24.36 -13.93
C PRO A 21 -2.68 -22.99 -13.21
N ARG A 22 -3.85 -22.44 -12.87
CA ARG A 22 -3.98 -21.11 -12.25
C ARG A 22 -3.45 -21.11 -10.82
N ASN A 23 -2.68 -20.09 -10.45
CA ASN A 23 -2.12 -19.98 -9.10
C ASN A 23 -2.84 -18.88 -8.29
N MET A 24 -3.98 -19.25 -7.70
CA MET A 24 -4.83 -18.34 -6.92
C MET A 24 -4.19 -17.92 -5.58
N LEU A 25 -3.26 -18.71 -5.03
CA LEU A 25 -2.54 -18.38 -3.80
C LEU A 25 -1.56 -17.23 -4.03
N LEU A 26 -0.79 -17.26 -5.13
CA LEU A 26 0.06 -16.14 -5.53
C LEU A 26 -0.77 -14.89 -5.81
N PHE A 27 -1.91 -15.03 -6.50
CA PHE A 27 -2.82 -13.91 -6.72
C PHE A 27 -3.28 -13.28 -5.40
N ALA A 28 -3.78 -14.09 -4.46
CA ALA A 28 -4.25 -13.60 -3.16
C ALA A 28 -3.12 -12.88 -2.38
N CYS A 29 -1.92 -13.45 -2.36
CA CYS A 29 -0.75 -12.84 -1.71
C CYS A 29 -0.39 -11.48 -2.33
N HIS A 30 -0.31 -11.39 -3.66
CA HIS A 30 -0.02 -10.13 -4.34
C HIS A 30 -1.13 -9.09 -4.11
N PHE A 31 -2.40 -9.52 -4.11
CA PHE A 31 -3.53 -8.65 -3.85
C PHE A 31 -3.49 -8.08 -2.43
N THR A 32 -3.25 -8.91 -1.41
CA THR A 32 -3.15 -8.43 -0.02
C THR A 32 -1.95 -7.48 0.17
N ASN A 33 -0.82 -7.79 -0.46
CA ASN A 33 0.39 -6.96 -0.36
C ASN A 33 0.18 -5.60 -1.04
N GLU A 34 -0.47 -5.58 -2.20
CA GLU A 34 -0.80 -4.34 -2.92
C GLU A 34 -1.83 -3.50 -2.16
N ALA A 35 -2.84 -4.12 -1.56
CA ALA A 35 -3.82 -3.41 -0.73
C ALA A 35 -3.16 -2.75 0.50
N ALA A 36 -2.25 -3.45 1.17
CA ALA A 36 -1.47 -2.87 2.27
C ALA A 36 -0.57 -1.72 1.78
N GLN A 37 0.06 -1.88 0.61
CA GLN A 37 0.91 -0.86 0.00
C GLN A 37 0.12 0.39 -0.39
N LEU A 38 -1.07 0.24 -0.96
CA LEU A 38 -1.99 1.35 -1.29
C LEU A 38 -2.49 2.07 -0.03
N THR A 39 -2.83 1.32 1.02
CA THR A 39 -3.25 1.91 2.30
C THR A 39 -2.14 2.76 2.91
N GLN A 40 -0.90 2.24 2.92
CA GLN A 40 0.25 2.99 3.40
C GLN A 40 0.53 4.24 2.55
N MET A 41 0.36 4.13 1.23
CA MET A 41 0.48 5.28 0.33
C MET A 41 -0.60 6.34 0.60
N GLY A 42 -1.84 5.92 0.85
CA GLY A 42 -2.93 6.82 1.25
C GLY A 42 -2.61 7.57 2.55
N ARG A 43 -2.11 6.86 3.56
CA ARG A 43 -1.65 7.47 4.82
C ARG A 43 -0.49 8.46 4.61
N PHE A 44 0.45 8.13 3.72
CA PHE A 44 1.54 9.02 3.37
C PHE A 44 1.04 10.30 2.69
N ILE A 45 0.12 10.17 1.74
CA ILE A 45 -0.47 11.32 1.04
C ILE A 45 -1.26 12.20 2.01
N ASP A 46 -2.10 11.58 2.85
CA ASP A 46 -2.85 12.29 3.88
C ASP A 46 -1.92 13.09 4.80
N PHE A 47 -0.85 12.46 5.30
CA PHE A 47 0.07 13.11 6.23
C PHE A 47 0.86 14.27 5.61
N TRP A 48 1.40 14.11 4.38
CA TRP A 48 2.31 15.09 3.80
C TRP A 48 1.64 16.16 2.94
N PHE A 49 0.51 15.83 2.29
CA PHE A 49 -0.12 16.72 1.31
C PHE A 49 -1.51 17.22 1.73
N VAL A 50 -2.20 16.54 2.65
CA VAL A 50 -3.56 16.92 3.08
C VAL A 50 -3.55 17.57 4.46
N LYS A 51 -2.85 16.98 5.44
CA LYS A 51 -2.84 17.48 6.82
C LYS A 51 -2.09 18.81 6.95
N SER A 52 -2.67 19.70 7.75
CA SER A 52 -2.03 20.93 8.22
C SER A 52 -0.84 20.63 9.15
N GLU A 53 0.05 21.59 9.38
CA GLU A 53 1.17 21.42 10.33
C GLU A 53 0.65 21.13 11.75
N GLU A 54 -0.44 21.78 12.18
CA GLU A 54 -1.05 21.54 13.50
C GLU A 54 -1.53 20.10 13.66
N ASP A 55 -2.14 19.53 12.62
CA ASP A 55 -2.58 18.13 12.63
C ASP A 55 -1.39 17.17 12.64
N ARG A 56 -0.33 17.47 11.89
CA ARG A 56 0.90 16.66 11.90
C ARG A 56 1.59 16.70 13.24
N GLU A 57 1.63 17.84 13.91
CA GLU A 57 2.17 17.97 15.27
C GLU A 57 1.33 17.20 16.29
N ARG A 58 0.00 17.24 16.18
CA ARG A 58 -0.89 16.44 17.03
C ARG A 58 -0.60 14.95 16.89
N VAL A 59 -0.43 14.48 15.65
CA VAL A 59 -0.05 13.09 15.36
C VAL A 59 1.32 12.77 15.97
N ARG A 60 2.33 13.63 15.80
CA ARG A 60 3.66 13.42 16.41
C ARG A 60 3.60 13.34 17.94
N LYS A 61 2.85 14.25 18.58
CA LYS A 61 2.64 14.26 20.03
C LYS A 61 1.94 13.00 20.52
N SER A 62 1.01 12.44 19.74
CA SER A 62 0.34 11.17 20.11
C SER A 62 1.28 9.97 20.18
N PHE A 63 2.42 10.01 19.48
CA PHE A 63 3.46 8.97 19.55
C PHE A 63 4.56 9.26 20.57
N GLN A 64 4.57 10.45 21.18
CA GLN A 64 5.55 10.89 22.19
C GLN A 64 5.05 10.70 23.63
N VAL A 65 3.93 10.00 23.83
CA VAL A 65 3.45 9.65 25.18
C VAL A 65 4.33 8.52 25.72
N GLU A 66 5.41 8.90 26.39
CA GLU A 66 6.17 8.09 27.35
C GLU A 66 5.75 8.49 28.78
#